data_AF-A0A370AU37-F1
#
_entry.id   AF-A0A370AU37-F1
#
_cell.length_a   1.000
_cell.length_b   1.000
_cell.length_c   1.000
_cell.angle_alpha   90.00
_cell.angle_beta   90.00
_cell.angle_gamma   90.00
#
_symmetry.space_group_name_H-M   'P 1'
#
loop_
_entity.id
_entity.type
_entity.pdbx_description
1 polymer ?
#
loop_
_entity_poly.entity_id
_entity_poly.type
_entity_poly.pdbx_seq_one_letter_code
_entity_poly.pdbx_strand_id
1 'polypeptide(L)'
;MKYKQKKFFRVLLICLVMSSCTTAEDAENWIYTQGKRSLTLSVDDKNQAVLTLPFDYQAEVHGEAFLEDSGEWIFHTDELHLFYNWYNGWTESETALQGILKLRRTEKTKWRIEIVEIPQILSVKTAQIRFKRDRIYHDRARDMANRRLNRALALAEIIPLSEDDYIFQDKKKGFYSRDYVSDLESFLFPEIYGFSTNFPEPESPLSKKERYLKNEELQWDTVYTENYYPEEFQDIRNTGTLFRDYEEASQLVLLCSRWRYLWNDSITQIEIQEQ
;
A
#
# COMPACT_ATOMS: atom_id res chain seq x y z
N MET A 1 50.04 -8.15 48.12
CA MET A 1 49.21 -7.75 46.95
C MET A 1 48.25 -8.88 46.54
N LYS A 2 47.09 -9.03 47.20
CA LYS A 2 46.06 -10.03 46.82
C LYS A 2 44.66 -9.56 47.25
N TYR A 3 44.17 -8.44 46.76
CA TYR A 3 42.80 -8.00 47.03
C TYR A 3 42.32 -7.01 45.96
N LYS A 4 42.07 -7.46 44.71
CA LYS A 4 41.33 -6.63 43.74
C LYS A 4 40.70 -7.33 42.53
N GLN A 5 40.75 -8.66 42.40
CA GLN A 5 40.21 -9.37 41.23
C GLN A 5 38.85 -10.07 41.42
N LYS A 6 38.31 -10.17 42.65
CA LYS A 6 37.06 -10.93 42.90
C LYS A 6 35.75 -10.12 42.78
N LYS A 7 35.80 -8.80 42.57
CA LYS A 7 34.58 -7.97 42.44
C LYS A 7 34.07 -7.81 41.00
N PHE A 8 34.91 -8.03 39.98
CA PHE A 8 34.50 -7.83 38.59
C PHE A 8 33.62 -8.98 38.05
N PHE A 9 33.80 -10.20 38.56
CA PHE A 9 33.04 -11.37 38.12
C PHE A 9 31.59 -11.45 38.65
N ARG A 10 31.25 -10.70 39.70
CA ARG A 10 29.88 -10.69 40.25
C ARG A 10 28.95 -9.70 39.55
N VAL A 11 29.49 -8.68 38.88
CA VAL A 11 28.67 -7.70 38.13
C VAL A 11 28.25 -8.26 36.77
N LEU A 12 29.10 -9.08 36.12
CA LEU A 12 28.77 -9.68 34.82
C LEU A 12 27.69 -10.77 34.90
N LEU A 13 27.57 -11.47 36.04
CA LEU A 13 26.57 -12.53 36.23
C LEU A 13 25.17 -11.97 36.56
N ILE A 14 25.07 -10.74 37.05
CA ILE A 14 23.78 -10.09 37.34
C ILE A 14 23.15 -9.51 36.06
N CYS A 15 23.96 -9.11 35.07
CA CYS A 15 23.42 -8.65 33.78
C CYS A 15 22.88 -9.79 32.90
N LEU A 16 23.33 -11.04 33.09
CA LEU A 16 22.84 -12.21 32.33
C LEU A 16 21.52 -12.79 32.87
N VAL A 17 21.12 -12.46 34.10
CA VAL A 17 19.86 -12.93 34.69
C VAL A 17 18.71 -11.94 34.49
N MET A 18 18.99 -10.70 34.06
CA MET A 18 17.96 -9.75 33.63
C MET A 18 17.64 -9.81 32.13
N SER A 19 18.20 -10.79 31.41
CA SER A 19 17.69 -11.25 30.10
C SER A 19 16.59 -12.31 30.26
N SER A 20 15.99 -12.38 31.45
CA SER A 20 14.81 -13.21 31.73
C SER A 20 13.64 -12.72 30.90
N CYS A 21 13.31 -13.50 29.87
CA CYS A 21 11.97 -13.71 29.38
C CYS A 21 11.13 -12.44 29.24
N THR A 22 11.36 -11.68 28.17
CA THR A 22 10.20 -11.38 27.32
C THR A 22 9.70 -12.75 26.85
N THR A 23 8.81 -13.38 27.62
CA THR A 23 7.86 -14.35 27.07
C THR A 23 7.39 -13.69 25.80
N ALA A 24 7.74 -14.26 24.64
CA ALA A 24 7.09 -13.89 23.41
C ALA A 24 5.60 -13.99 23.75
N GLU A 25 4.91 -12.85 23.80
CA GLU A 25 3.45 -12.83 23.95
C GLU A 25 2.94 -13.84 22.92
N ASP A 26 2.06 -14.76 23.34
CA ASP A 26 1.50 -15.82 22.51
C ASP A 26 0.64 -15.14 21.43
N ALA A 27 1.29 -14.60 20.42
CA ALA A 27 0.66 -13.96 19.29
C ALA A 27 0.18 -15.05 18.34
N GLU A 28 -1.10 -15.02 18.03
CA GLU A 28 -1.67 -15.87 17.00
C GLU A 28 -1.21 -15.33 15.64
N ASN A 29 -0.63 -16.21 14.81
CA ASN A 29 0.01 -15.80 13.56
C ASN A 29 -0.47 -16.66 12.40
N TRP A 30 -0.86 -15.98 11.32
CA TRP A 30 -1.27 -16.61 10.07
C TRP A 30 -0.45 -16.06 8.91
N ILE A 31 0.00 -16.95 8.01
CA ILE A 31 0.80 -16.57 6.85
C ILE A 31 0.32 -17.22 5.57
N TYR A 32 0.35 -16.46 4.49
CA TYR A 32 0.36 -16.98 3.13
C TYR A 32 1.53 -16.39 2.36
N THR A 33 2.34 -17.24 1.73
CA THR A 33 3.54 -16.81 0.99
C THR A 33 3.39 -17.12 -0.50
N GLN A 34 3.61 -16.11 -1.34
CA GLN A 34 3.68 -16.24 -2.80
C GLN A 34 4.96 -15.56 -3.30
N GLY A 35 5.93 -16.38 -3.71
CA GLY A 35 7.25 -15.89 -4.13
C GLY A 35 8.01 -15.25 -2.96
N LYS A 36 8.37 -13.98 -3.10
CA LYS A 36 9.08 -13.20 -2.06
C LYS A 36 8.17 -12.39 -1.14
N ARG A 37 6.85 -12.47 -1.37
CA ARG A 37 5.86 -11.65 -0.68
C ARG A 37 4.98 -12.55 0.18
N SER A 38 4.51 -12.00 1.29
CA SER A 38 3.63 -12.69 2.21
C SER A 38 2.47 -11.79 2.63
N LEU A 39 1.30 -12.39 2.74
CA LEU A 39 0.17 -11.85 3.49
C LEU A 39 0.28 -12.43 4.90
N THR A 40 0.42 -11.59 5.92
CA THR A 40 0.54 -12.03 7.31
C THR A 40 -0.50 -11.34 8.17
N LEU A 41 -1.24 -12.11 8.97
CA LEU A 41 -2.04 -11.58 10.05
C LEU A 41 -1.41 -12.01 11.37
N SER A 42 -1.21 -11.06 12.28
CA SER A 42 -0.82 -11.32 13.66
C SER A 42 -1.82 -10.70 14.61
N VAL A 43 -2.22 -11.41 15.66
CA VAL A 43 -3.08 -10.90 16.74
C VAL A 43 -2.35 -11.09 18.07
N ASP A 44 -2.21 -10.01 18.83
CA ASP A 44 -1.55 -10.03 20.14
C ASP A 44 -2.51 -10.39 21.29
N ASP A 45 -1.98 -10.44 22.52
CA ASP A 45 -2.71 -10.75 23.74
C ASP A 45 -3.73 -9.66 24.15
N LYS A 46 -3.67 -8.48 23.52
CA LYS A 46 -4.56 -7.33 23.71
C LYS A 46 -5.55 -7.20 22.54
N ASN A 47 -5.69 -8.23 21.72
CA ASN A 47 -6.52 -8.27 20.53
C ASN A 47 -6.10 -7.28 19.45
N GLN A 48 -4.91 -6.69 19.52
CA GLN A 48 -4.40 -5.81 18.46
C GLN A 48 -3.99 -6.69 17.28
N ALA A 49 -4.53 -6.36 16.12
CA ALA A 49 -4.37 -7.12 14.90
C ALA A 49 -3.62 -6.31 13.84
N VAL A 50 -2.65 -6.93 13.20
CA VAL A 50 -1.88 -6.35 12.09
C VAL A 50 -1.92 -7.30 10.91
N LEU A 51 -2.52 -6.84 9.81
CA LEU A 51 -2.53 -7.51 8.52
C LEU A 51 -1.54 -6.82 7.57
N THR A 52 -0.36 -7.39 7.39
CA THR A 52 0.62 -6.93 6.40
C THR A 52 0.19 -7.38 5.02
N LEU A 53 -0.07 -6.42 4.14
CA LEU A 53 -0.46 -6.67 2.77
C LEU A 53 0.76 -7.10 1.94
N PRO A 54 0.58 -7.94 0.91
CA PRO A 54 1.69 -8.56 0.21
C PRO A 54 2.23 -7.65 -0.90
N PHE A 55 2.66 -6.45 -0.50
CA PHE A 55 3.15 -5.41 -1.39
C PHE A 55 4.66 -5.18 -1.23
N ASP A 56 5.32 -4.56 -2.23
CA ASP A 56 6.78 -4.31 -2.18
C ASP A 56 7.16 -3.14 -1.25
N TYR A 57 6.16 -2.47 -0.70
CA TYR A 57 6.24 -1.38 0.26
C TYR A 57 5.46 -1.76 1.52
N GLN A 58 5.72 -1.10 2.64
CA GLN A 58 5.04 -1.45 3.87
C GLN A 58 3.63 -0.86 3.81
N ALA A 59 2.65 -1.75 3.77
CA ALA A 59 1.24 -1.44 3.84
C ALA A 59 0.61 -2.42 4.81
N GLU A 60 0.20 -1.90 5.95
CA GLU A 60 -0.30 -2.68 7.07
C GLU A 60 -1.68 -2.18 7.46
N VAL A 61 -2.63 -3.10 7.56
CA VAL A 61 -3.96 -2.83 8.06
C VAL A 61 -3.98 -3.19 9.54
N HIS A 62 -4.27 -2.19 10.38
CA HIS A 62 -4.28 -2.29 11.83
C HIS A 62 -5.72 -2.19 12.37
N GLY A 63 -5.96 -2.79 13.53
CA GLY A 63 -7.21 -2.67 14.28
C GLY A 63 -7.33 -3.74 15.35
N GLU A 64 -8.53 -4.21 15.63
CA GLU A 64 -8.81 -5.16 16.72
C GLU A 64 -9.44 -6.46 16.22
N ALA A 65 -8.93 -7.61 16.66
CA ALA A 65 -9.47 -8.92 16.31
C ALA A 65 -9.97 -9.70 17.54
N PHE A 66 -11.19 -10.23 17.46
CA PHE A 66 -11.84 -10.96 18.55
C PHE A 66 -12.25 -12.36 18.11
N LEU A 67 -12.00 -13.35 18.96
CA LEU A 67 -12.46 -14.72 18.76
C LEU A 67 -13.93 -14.86 19.22
N GLU A 68 -14.81 -15.25 18.31
CA GLU A 68 -16.22 -15.57 18.61
C GLU A 68 -16.37 -16.99 19.20
N ASP A 69 -17.49 -17.25 19.87
CA ASP A 69 -17.85 -18.58 20.40
C ASP A 69 -17.89 -19.67 19.31
N SER A 70 -18.09 -19.28 18.04
CA SER A 70 -18.03 -20.16 16.87
C SER A 70 -16.61 -20.66 16.55
N GLY A 71 -15.58 -20.06 17.15
CA GLY A 71 -14.18 -20.29 16.82
C GLY A 71 -13.69 -19.50 15.60
N GLU A 72 -14.47 -18.51 15.12
CA GLU A 72 -14.10 -17.59 14.04
C GLU A 72 -13.55 -16.29 14.61
N TRP A 73 -12.62 -15.63 13.91
CA TRP A 73 -12.15 -14.31 14.32
C TRP A 73 -12.88 -13.19 13.56
N ILE A 74 -13.25 -12.12 14.25
CA ILE A 74 -13.73 -10.87 13.66
C ILE A 74 -12.65 -9.83 13.81
N PHE A 75 -12.16 -9.30 12.70
CA PHE A 75 -11.16 -8.24 12.65
C PHE A 75 -11.79 -6.93 12.18
N HIS A 76 -11.92 -5.98 13.10
CA HIS A 76 -12.32 -4.60 12.83
C HIS A 76 -11.10 -3.80 12.40
N THR A 77 -11.14 -3.21 11.20
CA THR A 77 -10.00 -2.47 10.66
C THR A 77 -10.18 -0.97 10.91
N ASP A 78 -9.17 -0.31 11.47
CA ASP A 78 -9.24 1.09 11.95
C ASP A 78 -8.19 2.01 11.32
N GLU A 79 -7.09 1.41 10.85
CA GLU A 79 -5.96 2.17 10.33
C GLU A 79 -5.21 1.42 9.24
N LEU A 80 -4.70 2.18 8.27
CA LEU A 80 -3.78 1.75 7.24
C LEU A 80 -2.47 2.51 7.45
N HIS A 81 -1.42 1.81 7.90
CA HIS A 81 -0.07 2.33 7.94
C HIS A 81 0.59 2.13 6.59
N LEU A 82 1.14 3.20 6.03
CA LEU A 82 1.81 3.19 4.73
C LEU A 82 3.21 3.78 4.87
N PHE A 83 4.19 3.07 4.34
CA PHE A 83 5.53 3.59 4.11
C PHE A 83 5.92 3.35 2.65
N TYR A 84 6.23 4.43 1.93
CA TYR A 84 6.72 4.38 0.56
C TYR A 84 7.88 5.33 0.35
N ASN A 85 8.90 4.86 -0.37
CA ASN A 85 10.10 5.60 -0.71
C ASN A 85 10.17 5.89 -2.21
N TRP A 86 10.80 7.00 -2.56
CA TRP A 86 11.10 7.39 -3.94
C TRP A 86 12.52 7.93 -4.02
N TYR A 87 12.99 8.20 -5.23
CA TYR A 87 14.38 8.61 -5.49
C TYR A 87 14.85 9.78 -4.61
N ASN A 88 13.95 10.74 -4.35
CA ASN A 88 14.24 11.94 -3.59
C ASN A 88 13.70 11.93 -2.16
N GLY A 89 13.11 10.85 -1.64
CA GLY A 89 12.38 10.95 -0.39
C GLY A 89 11.68 9.69 0.11
N TRP A 90 10.88 9.88 1.16
CA TRP A 90 9.95 8.88 1.67
C TRP A 90 8.76 9.57 2.34
N THR A 91 7.63 8.88 2.37
CA THR A 91 6.44 9.26 3.13
C THR A 91 6.05 8.09 4.00
N GLU A 92 5.80 8.39 5.26
CA GLU A 92 5.17 7.50 6.22
C GLU A 92 3.85 8.15 6.63
N SER A 93 2.76 7.38 6.66
CA SER A 93 1.44 7.90 7.03
C SER A 93 0.57 6.87 7.71
N GLU A 94 -0.19 7.32 8.70
CA GLU A 94 -1.29 6.60 9.33
C GLU A 94 -2.59 7.13 8.74
N THR A 95 -3.36 6.26 8.09
CA THR A 95 -4.58 6.62 7.39
C THR A 95 -5.77 5.95 8.06
N ALA A 96 -6.80 6.70 8.40
CA ALA A 96 -8.04 6.14 8.92
C ALA A 96 -8.64 5.16 7.90
N LEU A 97 -8.98 3.98 8.40
CA LEU A 97 -9.59 2.90 7.65
C LEU A 97 -10.83 2.45 8.39
N GLN A 98 -11.84 1.94 7.67
CA GLN A 98 -13.01 1.32 8.29
C GLN A 98 -13.41 0.10 7.50
N GLY A 99 -13.62 -1.03 8.17
CA GLY A 99 -14.04 -2.27 7.53
C GLY A 99 -14.04 -3.42 8.53
N ILE A 100 -14.56 -4.56 8.07
CA ILE A 100 -14.73 -5.75 8.91
C ILE A 100 -14.37 -6.98 8.09
N LEU A 101 -13.39 -7.73 8.59
CA LEU A 101 -12.94 -8.99 8.03
C LEU A 101 -13.32 -10.13 8.99
N LYS A 102 -13.73 -11.27 8.46
CA LYS A 102 -13.97 -12.49 9.23
C LYS A 102 -12.95 -13.54 8.83
N LEU A 103 -12.23 -14.11 9.78
CA LEU A 103 -11.39 -15.28 9.52
C LEU A 103 -12.16 -16.53 9.88
N ARG A 104 -12.34 -17.39 8.89
CA ARG A 104 -13.03 -18.65 9.02
C ARG A 104 -12.10 -19.82 8.81
N ARG A 105 -12.08 -20.74 9.77
CA ARG A 105 -11.29 -21.97 9.68
C ARG A 105 -11.87 -22.88 8.61
N THR A 106 -11.06 -23.24 7.60
CA THR A 106 -11.45 -24.17 6.51
C THR A 106 -10.92 -25.58 6.75
N GLU A 107 -9.73 -25.70 7.35
CA GLU A 107 -9.10 -26.95 7.77
C GLU A 107 -8.44 -26.74 9.14
N LYS A 108 -7.83 -27.80 9.71
CA LYS A 108 -7.25 -27.76 11.07
C LYS A 108 -6.34 -26.53 11.33
N THR A 109 -5.59 -26.10 10.33
CA THR A 109 -4.62 -25.01 10.44
C THR A 109 -4.76 -23.98 9.32
N LYS A 110 -5.81 -24.09 8.48
CA LYS A 110 -6.02 -23.19 7.36
C LYS A 110 -7.24 -22.33 7.60
N TRP A 111 -7.10 -21.07 7.27
CA TRP A 111 -8.09 -20.05 7.46
C TRP A 111 -8.30 -19.27 6.18
N ARG A 112 -9.52 -18.80 5.98
CA ARG A 112 -9.88 -17.93 4.86
C ARG A 112 -10.39 -16.60 5.40
N ILE A 113 -9.97 -15.51 4.76
CA ILE A 113 -10.51 -14.19 5.04
C ILE A 113 -11.79 -14.01 4.21
N GLU A 114 -12.91 -13.83 4.90
CA GLU A 114 -14.19 -13.42 4.34
C GLU A 114 -14.37 -11.91 4.57
N ILE A 115 -14.84 -11.18 3.56
CA ILE A 115 -15.09 -9.74 3.68
C ILE A 115 -16.52 -9.54 4.15
N VAL A 116 -16.70 -8.99 5.35
CA VAL A 116 -18.02 -8.58 5.85
C VAL A 116 -18.30 -7.15 5.41
N GLU A 117 -17.33 -6.26 5.60
CA GLU A 117 -17.34 -4.88 5.09
C GLU A 117 -16.00 -4.58 4.44
N ILE A 118 -16.03 -4.14 3.17
CA ILE A 118 -14.82 -3.79 2.42
C ILE A 118 -14.09 -2.67 3.16
N PRO A 119 -12.81 -2.83 3.50
CA PRO A 119 -12.02 -1.75 4.08
C PRO A 119 -12.05 -0.48 3.22
N GLN A 120 -12.54 0.62 3.77
CA GLN A 120 -12.63 1.92 3.11
C GLN A 120 -11.54 2.84 3.64
N ILE A 121 -10.69 3.36 2.74
CA ILE A 121 -9.69 4.36 3.07
C ILE A 121 -10.37 5.71 3.22
N LEU A 122 -10.23 6.34 4.39
CA LEU A 122 -10.92 7.60 4.71
C LEU A 122 -9.98 8.81 4.54
N SER A 123 -9.14 9.08 5.53
CA SER A 123 -8.28 10.28 5.54
C SER A 123 -7.00 10.04 6.32
N VAL A 124 -5.95 10.80 5.99
CA VAL A 124 -4.66 10.71 6.68
C VAL A 124 -4.78 11.34 8.08
N LYS A 125 -4.51 10.57 9.13
CA LYS A 125 -4.46 11.03 10.53
C LYS A 125 -3.14 11.73 10.82
N THR A 126 -2.03 11.06 10.51
CA THR A 126 -0.67 11.59 10.71
C THR A 126 0.20 11.25 9.50
N ALA A 127 1.24 12.06 9.28
CA ALA A 127 2.24 11.74 8.28
C ALA A 127 3.59 12.38 8.61
N GLN A 128 4.65 11.79 8.04
CA GLN A 128 5.99 12.31 8.00
C GLN A 128 6.50 12.20 6.57
N ILE A 129 7.08 13.28 6.05
CA ILE A 129 7.59 13.32 4.67
C ILE A 129 9.03 13.80 4.72
N ARG A 130 9.94 13.01 4.13
CA ARG A 130 11.28 13.48 3.81
C ARG A 130 11.36 13.81 2.33
N PHE A 131 11.76 15.04 2.00
CA PHE A 131 12.06 15.46 0.64
C PHE A 131 13.49 15.99 0.57
N LYS A 132 14.38 15.24 -0.09
CA LYS A 132 15.83 15.47 -0.13
C LYS A 132 16.40 15.60 1.29
N ARG A 133 16.74 16.83 1.72
CA ARG A 133 17.26 17.15 3.05
C ARG A 133 16.18 17.64 4.01
N ASP A 134 15.03 18.03 3.48
CA ASP A 134 13.93 18.60 4.24
C ASP A 134 13.09 17.50 4.86
N ARG A 135 12.60 17.76 6.07
CA ARG A 135 11.67 16.90 6.78
C ARG A 135 10.45 17.71 7.15
N ILE A 136 9.29 17.19 6.79
CA ILE A 136 7.98 17.81 6.97
C ILE A 136 7.21 16.92 7.94
N TYR A 137 6.59 17.53 8.95
CA TYR A 137 5.92 16.85 10.05
C TYR A 137 4.54 17.47 10.33
N HIS A 138 3.77 16.79 11.19
CA HIS A 138 2.50 17.27 11.75
C HIS A 138 1.48 17.64 10.66
N ASP A 139 0.67 18.68 10.90
CA ASP A 139 -0.42 19.09 10.01
C ASP A 139 0.03 19.32 8.58
N ARG A 140 1.22 19.93 8.37
CA ARG A 140 1.72 20.18 7.02
C ARG A 140 1.99 18.87 6.26
N ALA A 141 2.58 17.87 6.92
CA ALA A 141 2.82 16.57 6.30
C ALA A 141 1.50 15.83 6.07
N ARG A 142 0.61 15.84 7.07
CA ARG A 142 -0.73 15.24 6.98
C ARG A 142 -1.50 15.82 5.79
N ASP A 143 -1.58 17.14 5.65
CA ASP A 143 -2.34 17.79 4.59
C ASP A 143 -1.73 17.57 3.19
N MET A 144 -0.41 17.41 3.11
CA MET A 144 0.26 17.02 1.86
C MET A 144 -0.06 15.57 1.50
N ALA A 145 0.09 14.63 2.44
CA ALA A 145 -0.23 13.22 2.23
C ALA A 145 -1.71 13.02 1.92
N ASN A 146 -2.62 13.71 2.62
CA ASN A 146 -4.06 13.61 2.40
C ASN A 146 -4.47 14.11 1.01
N ARG A 147 -3.85 15.20 0.52
CA ARG A 147 -4.10 15.69 -0.84
C ARG A 147 -3.62 14.69 -1.90
N ARG A 148 -2.47 14.03 -1.68
CA ARG A 148 -2.00 12.97 -2.58
C ARG A 148 -2.93 11.76 -2.55
N LEU A 149 -3.33 11.32 -1.35
CA LEU A 149 -4.29 10.22 -1.16
C LEU A 149 -5.61 10.48 -1.90
N ASN A 150 -6.21 11.65 -1.69
CA ASN A 150 -7.46 12.00 -2.35
C ASN A 150 -7.34 11.98 -3.88
N ARG A 151 -6.23 12.46 -4.43
CA ARG A 151 -5.99 12.39 -5.88
C ARG A 151 -5.73 10.97 -6.36
N ALA A 152 -5.02 10.14 -5.60
CA ALA A 152 -4.79 8.73 -5.93
C ALA A 152 -6.09 7.92 -5.91
N LEU A 153 -6.96 8.14 -4.92
CA LEU A 153 -8.29 7.54 -4.85
C LEU A 153 -9.17 8.00 -6.01
N ALA A 154 -9.19 9.31 -6.30
CA ALA A 154 -9.98 9.84 -7.41
C ALA A 154 -9.45 9.32 -8.77
N LEU A 155 -8.14 9.18 -8.92
CA LEU A 155 -7.53 8.59 -10.11
C LEU A 155 -7.91 7.12 -10.29
N ALA A 156 -7.95 6.35 -9.19
CA ALA A 156 -8.34 4.94 -9.21
C ALA A 156 -9.73 4.71 -9.83
N GLU A 157 -10.67 5.63 -9.62
CA GLU A 157 -12.03 5.55 -10.17
C GLU A 157 -12.09 5.75 -11.69
N ILE A 158 -11.07 6.37 -12.30
CA ILE A 158 -11.07 6.69 -13.74
C ILE A 158 -10.11 5.83 -14.56
N ILE A 159 -9.27 5.01 -13.92
CA ILE A 159 -8.33 4.13 -14.62
C ILE A 159 -9.13 3.03 -15.34
N PRO A 160 -9.07 2.96 -16.69
CA PRO A 160 -9.90 2.05 -17.48
C PRO A 160 -9.27 0.66 -17.65
N LEU A 161 -8.41 0.23 -16.72
CA LEU A 161 -7.73 -1.06 -16.80
C LEU A 161 -8.63 -2.15 -16.22
N SER A 162 -9.01 -3.12 -17.06
CA SER A 162 -9.74 -4.31 -16.61
C SER A 162 -8.82 -5.19 -15.76
N GLU A 163 -9.25 -5.53 -14.55
CA GLU A 163 -8.44 -6.28 -13.60
C GLU A 163 -8.44 -7.79 -13.83
N ASP A 164 -9.37 -8.30 -14.66
CA ASP A 164 -9.40 -9.70 -15.10
C ASP A 164 -8.09 -10.14 -15.78
N ASP A 165 -7.37 -9.18 -16.38
CA ASP A 165 -6.09 -9.40 -17.05
C ASP A 165 -4.90 -9.50 -16.08
N TYR A 166 -5.11 -9.15 -14.79
CA TYR A 166 -4.04 -8.98 -13.80
C TYR A 166 -4.41 -9.62 -12.45
N ILE A 167 -4.60 -10.94 -12.48
CA ILE A 167 -4.98 -11.76 -11.32
C ILE A 167 -3.85 -11.82 -10.28
N PHE A 168 -4.20 -11.58 -9.01
CA PHE A 168 -3.33 -11.60 -7.83
C PHE A 168 -2.63 -12.96 -7.59
N GLN A 169 -3.21 -14.04 -8.12
CA GLN A 169 -2.81 -15.43 -7.86
C GLN A 169 -1.95 -16.09 -8.95
N ASP A 170 -1.56 -15.40 -10.02
CA ASP A 170 -0.62 -16.00 -10.96
C ASP A 170 0.74 -16.21 -10.26
N LYS A 171 1.09 -17.47 -9.98
CA LYS A 171 2.35 -17.85 -9.33
C LYS A 171 3.59 -17.32 -10.04
N LYS A 172 3.51 -17.01 -11.34
CA LYS A 172 4.59 -16.41 -12.13
C LYS A 172 4.60 -14.89 -12.08
N LYS A 173 3.43 -14.24 -12.01
CA LYS A 173 3.31 -12.77 -11.99
C LYS A 173 3.30 -12.17 -10.58
N GLY A 174 3.01 -12.98 -9.56
CA GLY A 174 2.92 -12.53 -8.16
C GLY A 174 1.74 -11.56 -7.94
N PHE A 175 1.71 -10.92 -6.78
CA PHE A 175 0.68 -9.93 -6.41
C PHE A 175 0.68 -8.66 -7.27
N TYR A 176 1.72 -8.45 -8.09
CA TYR A 176 1.83 -7.31 -9.01
C TYR A 176 2.35 -7.79 -10.36
N SER A 177 1.48 -7.82 -11.37
CA SER A 177 1.92 -7.98 -12.74
C SER A 177 2.70 -6.75 -13.17
N ARG A 178 3.93 -6.95 -13.68
CA ARG A 178 4.68 -5.86 -14.35
C ARG A 178 3.89 -5.29 -15.53
N ASP A 179 3.06 -6.12 -16.16
CA ASP A 179 2.20 -5.71 -17.27
C ASP A 179 1.22 -4.62 -16.78
N TYR A 180 0.60 -4.79 -15.59
CA TYR A 180 -0.32 -3.79 -15.03
C TYR A 180 0.38 -2.45 -14.78
N VAL A 181 1.58 -2.48 -14.20
CA VAL A 181 2.36 -1.26 -13.96
C VAL A 181 2.68 -0.56 -15.28
N SER A 182 3.11 -1.32 -16.29
CA SER A 182 3.43 -0.80 -17.62
C SER A 182 2.20 -0.19 -18.31
N ASP A 183 1.05 -0.85 -18.23
CA ASP A 183 -0.20 -0.38 -18.83
C ASP A 183 -0.74 0.85 -18.09
N LEU A 184 -0.61 0.88 -16.76
CA LEU A 184 -0.92 2.05 -15.96
C LEU A 184 -0.01 3.24 -16.31
N GLU A 185 1.30 3.02 -16.39
CA GLU A 185 2.27 4.06 -16.78
C GLU A 185 2.01 4.57 -18.20
N SER A 186 1.63 3.70 -19.13
CA SER A 186 1.31 4.06 -20.52
C SER A 186 -0.01 4.83 -20.63
N PHE A 187 -1.01 4.49 -19.80
CA PHE A 187 -2.26 5.25 -19.71
C PHE A 187 -2.05 6.61 -19.03
N LEU A 188 -1.29 6.62 -17.93
CA LEU A 188 -1.04 7.82 -17.16
C LEU A 188 -0.15 8.80 -17.92
N PHE A 189 0.99 8.34 -18.45
CA PHE A 189 2.01 9.21 -19.04
C PHE A 189 2.58 8.63 -20.36
N PRO A 190 1.74 8.51 -21.41
CA PRO A 190 2.17 7.93 -22.68
C PRO A 190 3.32 8.70 -23.34
N GLU A 191 3.50 9.99 -23.04
CA GLU A 191 4.60 10.80 -23.58
C GLU A 191 5.97 10.38 -23.04
N ILE A 192 5.98 9.66 -21.91
CA ILE A 192 7.19 9.17 -21.23
C ILE A 192 7.35 7.67 -21.46
N TYR A 193 6.27 6.91 -21.28
CA TYR A 193 6.29 5.44 -21.29
C TYR A 193 5.85 4.82 -22.62
N GLY A 194 5.37 5.65 -23.55
CA GLY A 194 4.86 5.22 -24.84
C GLY A 194 3.34 5.03 -24.84
N PHE A 195 2.74 5.27 -26.00
CA PHE A 195 1.33 4.98 -26.24
C PHE A 195 1.12 3.47 -26.36
N SER A 196 0.10 2.94 -25.68
CA SER A 196 -0.23 1.51 -25.73
C SER A 196 -1.24 1.22 -26.84
N THR A 197 -1.44 -0.05 -27.16
CA THR A 197 -2.48 -0.47 -28.13
C THR A 197 -3.88 -0.16 -27.64
N ASN A 198 -4.10 -0.18 -26.33
CA ASN A 198 -5.40 0.09 -25.71
C ASN A 198 -5.65 1.60 -25.58
N PHE A 199 -4.57 2.40 -25.47
CA PHE A 199 -4.61 3.86 -25.38
C PHE A 199 -3.64 4.48 -26.40
N PRO A 200 -3.95 4.37 -27.71
CA PRO A 200 -3.07 4.86 -28.77
C PRO A 200 -2.96 6.39 -28.77
N GLU A 201 -1.95 6.91 -29.47
CA GLU A 201 -1.86 8.36 -29.74
C GLU A 201 -3.06 8.78 -30.60
N PRO A 202 -3.93 9.70 -30.12
CA PRO A 202 -5.11 10.06 -30.89
C PRO A 202 -4.74 10.79 -32.18
N GLU A 203 -5.54 10.57 -33.21
CA GLU A 203 -5.46 11.37 -34.43
C GLU A 203 -5.86 12.82 -34.11
N SER A 204 -5.07 13.78 -34.61
CA SER A 204 -5.36 15.20 -34.42
C SER A 204 -4.93 16.00 -35.64
N PRO A 205 -5.76 16.96 -36.10
CA PRO A 205 -5.34 17.92 -37.11
C PRO A 205 -4.37 18.97 -36.57
N LEU A 206 -4.21 19.07 -35.23
CA LEU A 206 -3.29 20.00 -34.59
C LEU A 206 -1.84 19.57 -34.82
N SER A 207 -0.96 20.56 -35.03
CA SER A 207 0.47 20.28 -35.05
C SER A 207 0.98 19.90 -33.65
N LYS A 208 2.15 19.24 -33.59
CA LYS A 208 2.80 18.92 -32.30
C LYS A 208 3.01 20.15 -31.39
N LYS A 209 3.15 21.35 -31.94
CA LYS A 209 3.31 22.58 -31.13
C LYS A 209 2.01 23.07 -30.51
N GLU A 210 0.88 22.79 -31.15
CA GLU A 210 -0.45 23.23 -30.71
C GLU A 210 -1.08 22.24 -29.75
N ARG A 211 -0.81 20.94 -29.95
CA ARG A 211 -1.32 19.82 -29.16
C ARG A 211 -0.60 19.62 -27.82
N TYR A 212 0.68 20.01 -27.72
CA TYR A 212 1.48 19.75 -26.54
C TYR A 212 1.60 20.99 -25.66
N LEU A 213 1.07 20.91 -24.44
CA LEU A 213 1.26 21.92 -23.41
C LEU A 213 2.57 21.64 -22.68
N LYS A 214 3.51 22.59 -22.74
CA LYS A 214 4.73 22.50 -21.94
C LYS A 214 4.45 22.98 -20.52
N ASN A 215 4.60 22.09 -19.54
CA ASN A 215 4.56 22.44 -18.12
C ASN A 215 5.68 21.71 -17.38
N GLU A 216 6.33 22.41 -16.47
CA GLU A 216 7.57 21.93 -15.82
C GLU A 216 8.64 21.53 -16.87
N GLU A 217 9.24 20.34 -16.71
CA GLU A 217 10.25 19.79 -17.62
C GLU A 217 9.65 18.91 -18.72
N LEU A 218 8.32 18.76 -18.76
CA LEU A 218 7.61 17.81 -19.64
C LEU A 218 6.65 18.52 -20.61
N GLN A 219 6.19 17.74 -21.60
CA GLN A 219 5.19 18.15 -22.57
C GLN A 219 4.02 17.19 -22.50
N TRP A 220 2.83 17.75 -22.34
CA TRP A 220 1.59 16.99 -22.14
C TRP A 220 0.70 17.12 -23.34
N ASP A 221 0.27 15.97 -23.85
CA ASP A 221 -0.63 15.89 -24.98
C ASP A 221 -2.06 16.21 -24.53
N THR A 222 -2.52 17.42 -24.83
CA THR A 222 -3.85 17.87 -24.41
C THR A 222 -4.95 17.11 -25.14
N VAL A 223 -4.70 16.67 -26.38
CA VAL A 223 -5.67 15.89 -27.17
C VAL A 223 -5.80 14.47 -26.61
N TYR A 224 -4.70 13.87 -26.16
CA TYR A 224 -4.76 12.60 -25.42
C TYR A 224 -5.56 12.77 -24.13
N THR A 225 -5.25 13.81 -23.37
CA THR A 225 -5.93 14.09 -22.11
C THR A 225 -7.44 14.31 -22.31
N GLU A 226 -7.84 15.09 -23.31
CA GLU A 226 -9.26 15.32 -23.65
C GLU A 226 -10.01 14.05 -24.06
N ASN A 227 -9.33 13.10 -24.72
CA ASN A 227 -9.96 11.86 -25.20
C ASN A 227 -10.09 10.77 -24.14
N TYR A 228 -9.14 10.69 -23.20
CA TYR A 228 -9.03 9.57 -22.27
C TYR A 228 -9.31 9.94 -20.80
N TYR A 229 -9.33 11.22 -20.45
CA TYR A 229 -9.58 11.68 -19.08
C TYR A 229 -10.91 12.43 -18.97
N PRO A 230 -11.67 12.21 -17.88
CA PRO A 230 -12.77 13.08 -17.50
C PRO A 230 -12.31 14.53 -17.33
N GLU A 231 -13.21 15.48 -17.61
CA GLU A 231 -12.95 16.92 -17.61
C GLU A 231 -12.27 17.39 -16.32
N GLU A 232 -12.71 16.89 -15.18
CA GLU A 232 -12.20 17.26 -13.86
C GLU A 232 -10.74 16.85 -13.60
N PHE A 233 -10.17 15.93 -14.40
CA PHE A 233 -8.77 15.52 -14.30
C PHE A 233 -7.86 16.15 -15.34
N GLN A 234 -8.41 16.79 -16.38
CA GLN A 234 -7.62 17.29 -17.49
C GLN A 234 -6.59 18.32 -17.04
N ASP A 235 -6.98 19.26 -16.17
CA ASP A 235 -6.07 20.26 -15.61
C ASP A 235 -4.98 19.64 -14.72
N ILE A 236 -5.34 18.68 -13.87
CA ILE A 236 -4.39 18.00 -12.98
C ILE A 236 -3.35 17.23 -13.81
N ARG A 237 -3.80 16.63 -14.91
CA ARG A 237 -2.95 15.89 -15.84
C ARG A 237 -2.04 16.82 -16.64
N ASN A 238 -2.60 17.88 -17.25
CA ASN A 238 -1.89 18.82 -18.11
C ASN A 238 -0.96 19.78 -17.34
N THR A 239 -1.12 19.91 -16.03
CA THR A 239 -0.19 20.67 -15.19
C THR A 239 1.05 19.90 -14.76
N GLY A 240 1.09 18.58 -14.99
CA GLY A 240 2.14 17.69 -14.49
C GLY A 240 2.00 17.32 -13.00
N THR A 241 0.97 17.82 -12.32
CA THR A 241 0.70 17.49 -10.91
C THR A 241 0.55 15.98 -10.71
N LEU A 242 -0.17 15.31 -11.62
CA LEU A 242 -0.37 13.87 -11.56
C LEU A 242 0.95 13.10 -11.68
N PHE A 243 1.85 13.56 -12.55
CA PHE A 243 3.15 12.91 -12.74
C PHE A 243 4.03 13.07 -11.51
N ARG A 244 4.07 14.27 -10.93
CA ARG A 244 4.79 14.51 -9.67
C ARG A 244 4.28 13.61 -8.53
N ASP A 245 2.97 13.48 -8.39
CA ASP A 245 2.40 12.58 -7.39
C ASP A 245 2.76 11.13 -7.65
N TYR A 246 2.77 10.71 -8.92
CA TYR A 246 3.21 9.38 -9.30
C TYR A 246 4.70 9.15 -8.97
N GLU A 247 5.59 10.10 -9.27
CA GLU A 247 7.01 9.98 -8.92
C GLU A 247 7.26 9.94 -7.41
N GLU A 248 6.47 10.69 -6.63
CA GLU A 248 6.60 10.77 -5.17
C GLU A 248 5.82 9.66 -4.44
N ALA A 249 4.85 9.02 -5.08
CA ALA A 249 3.91 8.11 -4.43
C ALA A 249 3.33 7.04 -5.38
N SER A 250 4.12 6.51 -6.32
CA SER A 250 3.66 5.48 -7.27
C SER A 250 3.08 4.26 -6.55
N GLN A 251 3.65 3.89 -5.40
CA GLN A 251 3.13 2.82 -4.55
C GLN A 251 1.71 3.10 -4.05
N LEU A 252 1.42 4.35 -3.66
CA LEU A 252 0.08 4.77 -3.24
C LEU A 252 -0.90 4.74 -4.40
N VAL A 253 -0.48 5.22 -5.58
CA VAL A 253 -1.32 5.17 -6.79
C VAL A 253 -1.66 3.71 -7.13
N LEU A 254 -0.66 2.83 -7.13
CA LEU A 254 -0.84 1.39 -7.36
C LEU A 254 -1.71 0.73 -6.28
N LEU A 255 -1.59 1.15 -5.02
CA LEU A 255 -2.44 0.66 -3.94
C LEU A 255 -3.89 1.00 -4.22
N CYS A 256 -4.17 2.29 -4.42
CA CYS A 256 -5.52 2.81 -4.62
C CYS A 256 -6.17 2.20 -5.86
N SER A 257 -5.43 2.10 -6.97
CA SER A 257 -5.94 1.54 -8.23
C SER A 257 -6.27 0.05 -8.16
N ARG A 258 -5.77 -0.65 -7.13
CA ARG A 258 -5.98 -2.09 -6.90
C ARG A 258 -6.79 -2.38 -5.64
N TRP A 259 -7.18 -1.34 -4.90
CA TRP A 259 -7.69 -1.49 -3.54
C TRP A 259 -8.98 -2.29 -3.50
N ARG A 260 -9.94 -1.94 -4.37
CA ARG A 260 -11.23 -2.61 -4.45
C ARG A 260 -11.09 -4.09 -4.83
N TYR A 261 -10.20 -4.40 -5.76
CA TYR A 261 -9.93 -5.76 -6.24
C TYR A 261 -9.23 -6.65 -5.22
N LEU A 262 -8.30 -6.06 -4.47
CA LEU A 262 -7.64 -6.75 -3.37
C LEU A 262 -8.69 -7.39 -2.45
N TRP A 263 -9.70 -6.62 -2.07
CA TRP A 263 -10.72 -7.08 -1.13
C TRP A 263 -11.81 -7.93 -1.79
N ASN A 264 -12.31 -7.57 -2.97
CA ASN A 264 -13.42 -8.31 -3.58
C ASN A 264 -13.00 -9.67 -4.14
N ASP A 265 -11.86 -9.73 -4.82
CA ASP A 265 -11.53 -10.86 -5.68
C ASP A 265 -10.28 -11.61 -5.23
N SER A 266 -9.31 -10.88 -4.68
CA SER A 266 -7.98 -11.45 -4.45
C SER A 266 -7.86 -12.16 -3.12
N ILE A 267 -8.14 -11.44 -2.02
CA ILE A 267 -7.86 -11.92 -0.66
C ILE A 267 -8.85 -12.99 -0.22
N THR A 268 -10.08 -12.96 -0.73
CA THR A 268 -11.14 -13.94 -0.45
C THR A 268 -10.83 -15.34 -0.98
N GLN A 269 -9.90 -15.43 -1.93
CA GLN A 269 -9.46 -16.67 -2.55
C GLN A 269 -8.18 -17.24 -1.90
N ILE A 270 -7.63 -16.57 -0.89
CA ILE A 270 -6.39 -16.96 -0.21
C ILE A 270 -6.72 -17.77 1.05
N GLU A 271 -6.00 -18.88 1.23
CA GLU A 271 -5.97 -19.61 2.50
C GLU A 271 -4.66 -19.29 3.23
N ILE A 272 -4.77 -18.68 4.40
CA ILE A 272 -3.65 -18.38 5.29
C ILE A 272 -3.47 -19.53 6.29
N GLN A 273 -2.21 -19.84 6.59
CA GLN A 273 -1.80 -20.97 7.43
C GLN A 273 -1.44 -20.47 8.84
N GLU A 274 -2.11 -21.02 9.85
CA GLU A 274 -1.81 -20.84 11.28
C GLU A 274 -0.43 -21.44 11.59
N GLN A 275 0.43 -20.69 12.27
CA GLN A 275 1.82 -21.06 12.59
C GLN A 275 1.98 -21.69 13.98
#